data_AF-A0A4S8N0I3-F1
#
_entry.id   AF-A0A4S8N0I3-F1
#
_cell.length_a   1.000
_cell.length_b   1.000
_cell.length_c   1.000
_cell.angle_alpha   90.00
_cell.angle_beta   90.00
_cell.angle_gamma   90.00
#
_symmetry.space_group_name_H-M   'P 1'
#
loop_
_entity.id
_entity.type
_entity.pdbx_description
1 polymer ?
#
loop_
_entity_poly.entity_id
_entity_poly.type
_entity_poly.pdbx_seq_one_letter_code
_entity_poly.pdbx_strand_id
1 'polypeptide(L)'
;MRTVLVPGVPALLKRHASLEDPVAELRAACATAIGRLGPRVRVLASGPSAERVGSQLVWQAGGLVVEDDETGLLVVGNGSAKRTEKAPGHFDPRAEAFDEGLRTSFAGIDPALADELWADTGMLGILPALTDAEVLYDDAPFGVQYWVAFWG
;
A
#
# COMPACT_ATOMS: atom_id res chain seq x y z
N MET A 1 -1.71 10.79 15.11
CA MET A 1 -0.86 11.27 14.01
C MET A 1 -1.47 10.75 12.73
N ARG A 2 -1.61 11.60 11.71
CA ARG A 2 -2.25 11.21 10.46
C ARG A 2 -1.39 10.16 9.75
N THR A 3 -2.01 9.06 9.36
CA THR A 3 -1.31 7.93 8.78
C THR A 3 -2.04 7.46 7.53
N VAL A 4 -1.30 7.14 6.48
CA VAL A 4 -1.82 6.59 5.23
C VAL A 4 -1.11 5.28 4.93
N LEU A 5 -1.87 4.28 4.48
CA LEU A 5 -1.36 3.07 3.83
C LEU A 5 -1.51 3.21 2.31
N VAL A 6 -0.47 2.87 1.55
CA VAL A 6 -0.50 2.73 0.08
C VAL A 6 0.27 1.49 -0.37
N PRO A 7 -0.02 0.91 -1.55
CA PRO A 7 0.76 -0.21 -2.06
C PRO A 7 2.10 0.23 -2.67
N GLY A 8 3.13 -0.61 -2.54
CA GLY A 8 4.46 -0.42 -3.12
C GLY A 8 4.58 -0.77 -4.60
N VAL A 9 3.49 -0.65 -5.38
CA VAL A 9 3.44 -1.16 -6.76
C VAL A 9 4.11 -0.22 -7.77
N PRO A 10 5.05 -0.70 -8.62
CA PRO A 10 5.75 0.13 -9.61
C PRO A 10 4.84 0.84 -10.65
N ALA A 11 3.62 0.36 -10.86
CA ALA A 11 2.62 1.02 -11.71
C ALA A 11 2.28 2.45 -11.22
N LEU A 12 2.49 2.74 -9.93
CA LEU A 12 2.35 4.09 -9.38
C LEU A 12 3.51 5.03 -9.77
N LEU A 13 4.70 4.50 -10.10
CA LEU A 13 5.86 5.31 -10.51
C LEU A 13 5.76 5.79 -11.96
N LYS A 14 5.21 4.96 -12.84
CA LYS A 14 5.11 5.27 -14.26
C LYS A 14 3.80 5.99 -14.54
N ARG A 15 3.87 7.19 -15.12
CA ARG A 15 2.76 7.65 -15.96
C ARG A 15 2.86 6.87 -17.26
N HIS A 16 1.94 5.93 -17.47
CA HIS A 16 1.89 5.21 -18.73
C HIS A 16 1.61 6.22 -19.85
N ALA A 17 2.44 6.21 -20.90
CA ALA A 17 2.24 7.02 -22.11
C ALA A 17 1.15 6.44 -23.03
N SER A 18 0.51 5.33 -22.61
CA SER A 18 -0.70 4.79 -23.23
C SER A 18 -1.89 5.74 -22.99
N LEU A 19 -2.91 5.64 -23.84
CA LEU A 19 -4.15 6.40 -23.71
C LEU A 19 -4.90 6.13 -22.39
N GLU A 20 -4.65 4.98 -21.75
CA GLU A 20 -5.34 4.52 -20.54
C GLU A 20 -4.33 4.19 -19.43
N ASP A 21 -4.57 4.73 -18.22
CA ASP A 21 -3.79 4.44 -17.02
C ASP A 21 -4.38 3.20 -16.32
N PRO A 22 -3.66 2.07 -16.28
CA PRO A 22 -4.21 0.80 -15.78
C PRO A 22 -4.48 0.80 -14.27
N VAL A 23 -4.04 1.84 -13.55
CA VAL A 23 -4.24 2.00 -12.10
C VAL A 23 -4.80 3.39 -11.76
N ALA A 24 -5.60 3.98 -12.65
CA ALA A 24 -6.12 5.35 -12.49
C ALA A 24 -6.84 5.57 -11.14
N GLU A 25 -7.74 4.66 -10.76
CA GLU A 25 -8.49 4.73 -9.51
C GLU A 25 -7.58 4.60 -8.28
N LEU A 26 -6.68 3.61 -8.29
CA LEU A 26 -5.70 3.43 -7.23
C LEU A 26 -4.79 4.67 -7.07
N ARG A 27 -4.35 5.27 -8.18
CA ARG A 27 -3.53 6.48 -8.18
C ARG A 27 -4.30 7.68 -7.62
N ALA A 28 -5.56 7.84 -8.01
CA ALA A 28 -6.43 8.89 -7.49
C ALA A 28 -6.68 8.74 -5.99
N ALA A 29 -6.87 7.50 -5.52
CA ALA A 29 -7.00 7.18 -4.09
C ALA A 29 -5.71 7.53 -3.34
N CYS A 30 -4.54 7.13 -3.84
CA CYS A 30 -3.24 7.48 -3.24
C CYS A 30 -3.06 9.00 -3.12
N ALA A 31 -3.32 9.74 -4.19
CA ALA A 31 -3.20 11.21 -4.18
C ALA A 31 -4.16 11.85 -3.16
N THR A 32 -5.41 11.37 -3.10
CA THR A 32 -6.41 11.85 -2.15
C THR A 32 -6.00 11.58 -0.70
N ALA A 33 -5.50 10.39 -0.39
CA ALA A 33 -5.07 10.02 0.95
C ALA A 33 -3.82 10.80 1.39
N ILE A 34 -2.78 10.83 0.55
CA ILE A 34 -1.50 11.49 0.86
C ILE A 34 -1.67 13.00 1.02
N GLY A 35 -2.55 13.63 0.26
CA GLY A 35 -2.87 15.06 0.42
C GLY A 35 -3.36 15.44 1.83
N ARG A 36 -3.74 14.47 2.67
CA ARG A 36 -4.18 14.66 4.05
C ARG A 36 -3.02 14.62 5.06
N LEU A 37 -1.84 14.14 4.69
CA LEU A 37 -0.68 13.97 5.60
C LEU A 37 0.04 15.28 5.94
N GLY A 38 -0.20 16.35 5.19
CA GLY A 38 0.50 17.62 5.33
C GLY A 38 1.87 17.65 4.64
N PRO A 39 2.66 18.72 4.84
CA PRO A 39 3.82 19.01 4.02
C PRO A 39 5.07 18.18 4.33
N ARG A 40 5.17 17.56 5.52
CA ARG A 40 6.36 16.79 5.95
C ARG A 40 5.93 15.36 6.23
N VAL A 41 6.33 14.42 5.39
CA VAL A 41 5.86 13.04 5.46
C VAL A 41 7.02 12.11 5.75
N ARG A 42 6.91 11.29 6.78
CA ARG A 42 7.83 10.18 6.99
C ARG A 42 7.33 8.96 6.22
N VAL A 43 8.22 8.32 5.46
CA VAL A 43 7.90 7.13 4.66
C VAL A 43 8.44 5.89 5.38
N LEU A 44 7.57 4.91 5.64
CA LEU A 44 7.94 3.61 6.20
C LEU A 44 7.64 2.54 5.16
N ALA A 45 8.68 1.82 4.71
CA ALA A 45 8.57 0.89 3.60
C ALA A 45 9.55 -0.30 3.76
N SER A 46 9.15 -1.47 3.25
CA SER A 46 10.00 -2.68 3.25
C SER A 46 10.96 -2.67 2.05
N GLY A 47 12.11 -2.02 2.24
CA GLY A 47 13.21 -2.04 1.26
C GLY A 47 13.09 -1.02 0.12
N PRO A 48 14.11 -0.96 -0.76
CA PRO A 48 14.37 0.20 -1.60
C PRO A 48 13.33 0.43 -2.71
N SER A 49 12.64 -0.63 -3.16
CA SER A 49 11.59 -0.49 -4.17
C SER A 49 10.34 0.19 -3.60
N ALA A 50 9.87 -0.27 -2.44
CA ALA A 50 8.72 0.29 -1.74
C ALA A 50 9.01 1.73 -1.27
N GLU A 51 10.22 1.99 -0.76
CA GLU A 51 10.68 3.32 -0.36
C GLU A 51 10.65 4.32 -1.53
N ARG A 52 11.12 3.89 -2.71
CA ARG A 52 11.06 4.70 -3.94
C ARG A 52 9.61 5.04 -4.33
N VAL A 53 8.69 4.09 -4.21
CA VAL A 53 7.25 4.33 -4.49
C VAL A 53 6.68 5.34 -3.51
N GLY A 54 6.86 5.13 -2.20
CA GLY A 54 6.37 6.04 -1.17
C GLY A 54 6.91 7.47 -1.35
N SER A 55 8.23 7.60 -1.52
CA SER A 55 8.88 8.90 -1.71
C SER A 55 8.38 9.64 -2.95
N GLN A 56 8.19 8.92 -4.06
CA GLN A 56 7.68 9.51 -5.29
C GLN A 56 6.24 10.00 -5.13
N LEU A 57 5.39 9.24 -4.42
CA LEU A 57 4.00 9.63 -4.19
C LEU A 57 3.90 10.87 -3.28
N VAL A 58 4.73 10.96 -2.24
CA VAL A 58 4.85 12.17 -1.41
C VAL A 58 5.22 13.38 -2.26
N TRP A 59 6.26 13.25 -3.10
CA TRP A 59 6.68 14.32 -3.99
C TRP A 59 5.59 14.73 -4.98
N GLN A 60 4.87 13.77 -5.57
CA GLN A 60 3.75 14.04 -6.49
C GLN A 60 2.59 14.77 -5.82
N ALA A 61 2.36 14.54 -4.52
CA ALA A 61 1.38 15.26 -3.72
C ALA A 61 1.87 16.64 -3.24
N GLY A 62 3.10 17.04 -3.57
CA GLY A 62 3.71 18.31 -3.15
C GLY A 62 4.27 18.30 -1.72
N GLY A 63 4.44 17.11 -1.12
CA GLY A 63 5.06 16.94 0.20
C GLY A 63 6.59 16.79 0.16
N LEU A 64 7.21 16.91 1.32
CA LEU A 64 8.62 16.67 1.58
C LEU A 64 8.77 15.37 2.37
N VAL A 65 9.62 14.45 1.91
CA VAL A 65 10.01 13.28 2.69
C VAL A 65 10.98 13.71 3.79
N VAL A 66 10.72 13.31 5.03
CA VAL A 66 11.53 13.65 6.21
C VAL A 66 11.79 12.42 7.07
N GLU A 67 12.92 12.42 7.80
CA GLU A 67 13.25 11.38 8.77
C GLU A 67 12.66 11.67 10.16
N ASP A 68 12.48 12.96 10.47
CA ASP A 68 11.98 13.48 11.74
C ASP A 68 11.09 14.74 11.55
N ASP A 69 10.40 15.12 12.63
CA ASP A 69 9.44 16.23 12.67
C ASP A 69 8.37 16.14 11.58
N GLU A 70 7.86 14.94 11.31
CA GLU A 70 6.80 14.69 10.34
C GLU A 70 5.44 15.25 10.79
N THR A 71 4.66 15.72 9.82
CA THR A 71 3.24 16.06 10.02
C THR A 71 2.32 14.85 9.81
N GLY A 72 2.81 13.82 9.13
CA GLY A 72 2.08 12.58 8.88
C GLY A 72 2.98 11.44 8.42
N LEU A 73 2.44 10.23 8.48
CA LEU A 73 3.14 8.99 8.19
C LEU A 73 2.57 8.34 6.93
N LEU A 74 3.43 7.96 6.00
CA LEU A 74 3.08 7.12 4.86
C LEU A 74 3.68 5.73 5.06
N VAL A 75 2.84 4.73 5.23
CA VAL A 75 3.22 3.32 5.29
C VAL A 75 3.01 2.69 3.92
N VAL A 76 4.02 1.97 3.43
CA VAL A 76 3.98 1.26 2.16
C VAL A 76 3.88 -0.23 2.44
N GLY A 77 2.84 -0.87 1.88
CA GLY A 77 2.61 -2.30 2.01
C GLY A 77 1.36 -2.76 1.24
N ASN A 78 1.25 -4.06 1.00
CA ASN A 78 0.14 -4.66 0.26
C ASN A 78 -0.13 -6.09 0.71
N GLY A 79 -1.31 -6.60 0.37
CA GLY A 79 -1.69 -8.00 0.59
C GLY A 79 -1.04 -8.93 -0.42
N SER A 80 -1.58 -10.14 -0.54
CA SER A 80 -1.05 -11.20 -1.39
C SER A 80 -0.98 -10.83 -2.86
N ALA A 81 0.00 -11.39 -3.59
CA ALA A 81 0.16 -11.24 -5.04
C ALA A 81 -0.22 -12.51 -5.83
N LYS A 82 -1.13 -13.32 -5.25
CA LYS A 82 -1.47 -14.68 -5.69
C LYS A 82 -2.98 -14.95 -5.80
N ARG A 83 -3.79 -13.91 -5.99
CA ARG A 83 -5.28 -14.02 -5.98
C ARG A 83 -5.87 -14.64 -7.24
N THR A 84 -5.13 -14.73 -8.34
CA THR A 84 -5.62 -15.25 -9.63
C THR A 84 -4.53 -16.01 -10.40
N GLU A 85 -4.92 -16.83 -11.39
CA GLU A 85 -3.95 -17.58 -12.22
C GLU A 85 -2.99 -16.66 -12.98
N LYS A 86 -3.44 -15.45 -13.31
CA LYS A 86 -2.67 -14.41 -14.02
C LYS A 86 -1.90 -13.49 -13.07
N ALA A 87 -2.02 -13.69 -11.76
CA ALA A 87 -1.29 -12.89 -10.78
C ALA A 87 0.23 -13.10 -10.94
N PRO A 88 1.07 -12.11 -10.57
CA PRO A 88 2.52 -12.22 -10.67
C PRO A 88 3.09 -13.46 -9.97
N GLY A 89 2.54 -13.83 -8.81
CA GLY A 89 2.97 -15.01 -8.05
C GLY A 89 2.23 -16.30 -8.40
N HIS A 90 1.36 -16.28 -9.42
CA HIS A 90 0.39 -17.34 -9.76
C HIS A 90 -0.65 -17.61 -8.65
N PHE A 91 -1.73 -18.31 -8.97
CA PHE A 91 -2.81 -18.56 -8.02
C PHE A 91 -2.34 -19.42 -6.84
N ASP A 92 -2.65 -18.98 -5.63
CA ASP A 92 -2.57 -19.77 -4.40
C ASP A 92 -3.91 -19.67 -3.68
N PRO A 93 -4.60 -20.79 -3.39
CA PRO A 93 -5.92 -20.76 -2.76
C PRO A 93 -5.91 -20.15 -1.34
N ARG A 94 -4.74 -20.03 -0.70
CA ARG A 94 -4.60 -19.41 0.62
C ARG A 94 -4.65 -17.88 0.58
N ALA A 95 -4.44 -17.28 -0.60
CA ALA A 95 -4.35 -15.83 -0.79
C ALA A 95 -5.58 -15.08 -0.28
N GLU A 96 -6.79 -15.59 -0.58
CA GLU A 96 -8.04 -14.98 -0.14
C GLU A 96 -8.15 -14.89 1.38
N ALA A 97 -8.01 -16.03 2.06
CA ALA A 97 -8.15 -16.10 3.50
C ALA A 97 -7.05 -15.29 4.22
N PHE A 98 -5.84 -15.24 3.65
CA PHE A 98 -4.77 -14.40 4.15
C PHE A 98 -5.13 -12.91 4.09
N ASP A 99 -5.62 -12.43 2.95
CA ASP A 99 -6.00 -11.01 2.79
C ASP A 99 -7.21 -10.62 3.65
N GLU A 100 -8.20 -11.51 3.81
CA GLU A 100 -9.31 -11.31 4.75
C GLU A 100 -8.83 -11.21 6.21
N GLY A 101 -7.81 -11.99 6.58
CA GLY A 101 -7.15 -11.87 7.88
C GLY A 101 -6.54 -10.49 8.08
N LEU A 102 -5.81 -9.99 7.07
CA LEU A 102 -5.19 -8.66 7.09
C LEU A 102 -6.20 -7.51 7.16
N ARG A 103 -7.39 -7.65 6.54
CA ARG A 103 -8.50 -6.68 6.69
C ARG A 103 -8.95 -6.52 8.14
N THR A 104 -8.86 -7.59 8.92
CA THR A 104 -9.28 -7.60 10.32
C THR A 104 -8.17 -7.16 11.27
N SER A 105 -6.92 -7.57 11.02
CA SER A 105 -5.79 -7.21 11.88
C SER A 105 -4.45 -7.34 11.16
N PHE A 106 -3.54 -6.41 11.44
CA PHE A 106 -2.12 -6.53 11.09
C PHE A 106 -1.27 -7.13 12.21
N ALA A 107 -1.87 -7.55 13.33
CA ALA A 107 -1.16 -8.23 14.40
C ALA A 107 -1.01 -9.73 14.09
N GLY A 108 0.15 -10.30 14.41
CA GLY A 108 0.38 -11.74 14.29
C GLY A 108 0.45 -12.28 12.86
N ILE A 109 0.79 -11.43 11.89
CA ILE A 109 1.04 -11.84 10.50
C ILE A 109 2.13 -12.91 10.50
N ASP A 110 1.85 -14.05 9.88
CA ASP A 110 2.85 -15.08 9.64
C ASP A 110 3.81 -14.60 8.53
N PRO A 111 5.07 -14.27 8.85
CA PRO A 111 6.00 -13.73 7.86
C PRO A 111 6.39 -14.77 6.81
N ALA A 112 6.37 -16.06 7.13
CA ALA A 112 6.68 -17.11 6.17
C ALA A 112 5.53 -17.26 5.15
N LEU A 113 4.29 -17.24 5.62
CA LEU A 113 3.14 -17.24 4.72
C LEU A 113 3.06 -15.97 3.88
N ALA A 114 3.36 -14.80 4.45
CA ALA A 114 3.42 -13.54 3.71
C ALA A 114 4.47 -13.60 2.58
N ASP A 115 5.66 -14.14 2.86
CA ASP A 115 6.71 -14.35 1.86
C ASP A 115 6.28 -15.35 0.79
N GLU A 116 5.66 -16.49 1.17
CA GLU A 116 5.12 -17.45 0.22
C GLU A 116 4.03 -16.85 -0.69
N LEU A 117 3.21 -15.96 -0.17
CA LEU A 117 2.13 -15.28 -0.90
C LEU A 117 2.56 -13.98 -1.60
N TRP A 118 3.85 -13.64 -1.51
CA TRP A 118 4.45 -12.44 -2.09
C TRP A 118 3.75 -11.14 -1.62
N ALA A 119 3.33 -11.12 -0.35
CA ALA A 119 2.74 -9.96 0.29
C ALA A 119 3.81 -9.05 0.91
N ASP A 120 3.65 -7.73 0.79
CA ASP A 120 4.51 -6.76 1.49
C ASP A 120 3.86 -6.35 2.80
N THR A 121 4.18 -7.09 3.86
CA THR A 121 3.59 -6.90 5.19
C THR A 121 4.55 -6.30 6.22
N GLY A 122 5.82 -6.08 5.84
CA GLY A 122 6.90 -5.78 6.78
C GLY A 122 6.69 -4.51 7.62
N MET A 123 5.91 -3.55 7.11
CA MET A 123 5.57 -2.32 7.81
C MET A 123 4.12 -2.26 8.29
N LEU A 124 3.27 -3.26 8.01
CA LEU A 124 1.84 -3.20 8.34
C LEU A 124 1.56 -3.33 9.84
N GLY A 125 2.42 -4.02 10.59
CA GLY A 125 2.21 -4.28 12.02
C GLY A 125 2.20 -3.04 12.94
N ILE A 126 2.58 -1.87 12.42
CA ILE A 126 2.50 -0.60 13.17
C ILE A 126 1.14 0.09 13.02
N LEU A 127 0.33 -0.35 12.06
CA LEU A 127 -0.95 0.26 11.74
C LEU A 127 -2.07 -0.33 12.62
N PRO A 128 -3.10 0.47 12.96
CA PRO A 128 -4.37 -0.06 13.43
C PRO A 128 -5.04 -0.95 12.38
N ALA A 129 -6.11 -1.66 12.76
CA ALA A 129 -6.87 -2.47 11.82
C ALA A 129 -7.47 -1.62 10.69
N LEU A 130 -7.63 -2.21 9.50
CA LEU A 130 -8.26 -1.52 8.36
C LEU A 130 -9.72 -1.16 8.64
N THR A 131 -10.40 -1.89 9.51
CA THR A 131 -11.76 -1.57 9.96
C THR A 131 -11.86 -0.24 10.73
N ASP A 132 -10.74 0.24 11.28
CA ASP A 132 -10.66 1.54 11.98
C ASP A 132 -10.27 2.69 11.03
N ALA A 133 -10.03 2.39 9.75
CA ALA A 133 -9.57 3.34 8.75
C ALA A 133 -10.73 3.85 7.88
N GLU A 134 -10.54 5.02 7.28
CA GLU A 134 -11.23 5.35 6.03
C GLU A 134 -10.51 4.62 4.89
N VAL A 135 -11.15 3.63 4.27
CA VAL A 135 -10.61 2.88 3.14
C VAL A 135 -11.05 3.55 1.83
N LEU A 136 -10.09 4.07 1.07
CA LEU A 136 -10.30 4.77 -0.21
C LEU A 136 -10.13 3.84 -1.42
N TYR A 137 -9.44 2.72 -1.25
CA TYR A 137 -9.26 1.70 -2.27
C TYR A 137 -9.06 0.33 -1.62
N ASP A 138 -9.76 -0.68 -2.12
CA ASP A 138 -9.62 -2.08 -1.74
C ASP A 138 -10.00 -2.96 -2.94
N ASP A 139 -9.00 -3.41 -3.70
CA ASP A 139 -9.22 -4.28 -4.86
C ASP A 139 -7.93 -5.02 -5.25
N ALA A 140 -8.07 -6.05 -6.09
CA ALA A 140 -6.99 -6.86 -6.62
C ALA A 140 -6.97 -6.95 -8.15
N PRO A 141 -6.84 -5.82 -8.88
CA PRO A 141 -7.04 -5.76 -10.34
C PRO A 141 -6.06 -6.62 -11.16
N PHE A 142 -4.89 -6.92 -10.60
CA PHE A 142 -3.88 -7.80 -11.21
C PHE A 142 -3.69 -9.11 -10.43
N GLY A 143 -4.66 -9.49 -9.60
CA GLY A 143 -4.50 -10.57 -8.64
C GLY A 143 -3.52 -10.25 -7.50
N VAL A 144 -3.26 -8.96 -7.27
CA VAL A 144 -2.49 -8.45 -6.13
C VAL A 144 -3.36 -7.55 -5.30
N GLN A 145 -3.53 -7.86 -4.03
CA GLN A 145 -4.39 -7.10 -3.13
C GLN A 145 -3.77 -5.76 -2.76
N TYR A 146 -4.42 -4.67 -3.17
CA TYR A 146 -3.99 -3.30 -2.86
C TYR A 146 -4.99 -2.62 -1.94
N TRP A 147 -4.45 -1.83 -1.00
CA TRP A 147 -5.24 -0.96 -0.14
C TRP A 147 -4.73 0.46 -0.18
N VAL A 148 -5.65 1.41 -0.16
CA VAL A 148 -5.38 2.79 0.23
C VAL A 148 -6.27 3.11 1.40
N ALA A 149 -5.67 3.42 2.55
CA ALA A 149 -6.40 3.67 3.78
C ALA A 149 -5.83 4.87 4.54
N PHE A 150 -6.67 5.57 5.29
CA PHE A 150 -6.33 6.75 6.06
C PHE A 150 -6.83 6.66 7.50
N TRP A 151 -5.95 6.99 8.46
CA TRP A 151 -6.26 7.16 9.87
C TRP A 151 -5.97 8.62 10.27
N GLY A 152 -6.96 9.29 10.86
CA GLY A 152 -6.94 10.71 11.23
C GLY A 152 -6.41 11.01 12.62
#